data_AF-F6M2I4-F1
#
_entry.id   AF-F6M2I4-F1
#
_cell.length_a   1.000
_cell.length_b   1.000
_cell.length_c   1.000
_cell.angle_alpha   90.00
_cell.angle_beta   90.00
_cell.angle_gamma   90.00
#
_symmetry.space_group_name_H-M   'P 1'
#
loop_
_entity.id
_entity.type
_entity.pdbx_description
1 polymer ?
#
loop_
_entity_poly.entity_id
_entity_poly.type
_entity_poly.pdbx_seq_one_letter_code
_entity_poly.pdbx_strand_id
1 'polypeptide(L)'
;MERKSFLSVFFIVLLVSPAFILAKTIKEEGETRNKRQAQILLPIASYAGLTVTAPVFAALVAAYGIYAVTRYAIRKRRIVMYSDSHSCANNRGWCRESCFSHEYTDWANTFGVCGSYFCCRPY
;
A
#
# COMPACT_ATOMS: atom_id res chain seq x y z
N MET A 1 -33.18 -49.10 16.30
CA MET A 1 -33.15 -47.77 15.65
C MET A 1 -31.90 -46.95 16.00
N GLU A 2 -31.00 -47.43 16.87
CA GLU A 2 -29.84 -46.69 17.38
C GLU A 2 -28.69 -46.51 16.35
N ARG A 3 -28.35 -47.58 15.61
CA ARG A 3 -27.19 -47.59 14.68
C ARG A 3 -27.32 -46.63 13.48
N LYS A 4 -28.55 -46.41 12.97
CA LYS A 4 -28.80 -45.50 11.84
C LYS A 4 -28.69 -44.04 12.26
N SER A 5 -29.09 -43.73 13.50
CA SER A 5 -28.99 -42.39 14.07
C SER A 5 -27.52 -42.00 14.29
N PHE A 6 -26.71 -42.94 14.82
CA PHE A 6 -25.27 -42.74 15.04
C PHE A 6 -24.51 -42.43 13.74
N LEU A 7 -24.81 -43.15 12.66
CA LEU A 7 -24.21 -42.88 11.34
C LEU A 7 -24.59 -41.49 10.83
N SER A 8 -25.85 -41.06 11.00
CA SER A 8 -26.29 -39.74 10.55
C SER A 8 -25.56 -38.59 11.26
N VAL A 9 -25.34 -38.71 12.58
CA VAL A 9 -24.60 -37.71 13.36
C VAL A 9 -23.13 -37.69 12.93
N PHE A 10 -22.54 -38.86 12.67
CA PHE A 10 -21.16 -38.97 12.18
C PHE A 10 -20.98 -38.29 10.81
N PHE A 11 -21.93 -38.47 9.89
CA PHE A 11 -21.91 -37.81 8.58
C PHE A 11 -22.06 -36.29 8.69
N ILE A 12 -22.91 -35.78 9.59
CA ILE A 12 -23.06 -34.34 9.83
C ILE A 12 -21.76 -33.74 10.39
N VAL A 13 -21.11 -34.42 11.35
CA VAL A 13 -19.84 -33.97 11.92
C VAL A 13 -18.72 -33.98 10.87
N LEU A 14 -18.67 -34.99 10.00
CA LEU A 14 -17.72 -35.06 8.88
C LEU A 14 -17.98 -34.02 7.80
N LEU A 15 -19.21 -33.56 7.60
CA LEU A 15 -19.55 -32.48 6.66
C LEU A 15 -19.21 -31.09 7.22
N VAL A 16 -19.34 -30.88 8.52
CA VAL A 16 -19.12 -29.57 9.18
C VAL A 16 -17.65 -29.37 9.58
N SER A 17 -16.92 -30.43 9.93
CA SER A 17 -15.52 -30.35 10.38
C SER A 17 -14.56 -29.75 9.34
N PRO A 18 -14.62 -30.08 8.04
CA PRO A 18 -13.73 -29.51 7.03
C PRO A 18 -13.93 -28.00 6.88
N ALA A 19 -15.17 -27.50 6.99
CA ALA A 19 -15.48 -26.08 6.87
C ALA A 19 -14.85 -25.25 8.00
N PHE A 20 -14.80 -25.81 9.21
CA PHE A 20 -14.20 -25.15 10.37
C PHE A 20 -12.66 -25.09 10.27
N ILE A 21 -12.04 -26.18 9.79
CA ILE A 21 -10.60 -26.23 9.51
C ILE A 21 -10.26 -25.25 8.39
N LEU A 22 -11.03 -25.25 7.29
CA LEU A 22 -10.81 -24.36 6.14
C LEU A 22 -10.99 -22.88 6.53
N ALA A 23 -12.00 -22.56 7.33
CA ALA A 23 -12.20 -21.18 7.81
C ALA A 23 -11.07 -20.73 8.74
N LYS A 24 -10.54 -21.64 9.57
CA LYS A 24 -9.40 -21.36 10.45
C LYS A 24 -8.11 -21.17 9.66
N THR A 25 -7.85 -22.02 8.66
CA THR A 25 -6.67 -21.87 7.78
C THR A 25 -6.76 -20.60 6.94
N ILE A 26 -7.93 -20.24 6.40
CA ILE A 26 -8.11 -18.98 5.67
C ILE A 26 -7.89 -17.76 6.59
N LYS A 27 -8.33 -17.82 7.85
CA LYS A 27 -8.05 -16.76 8.83
C LYS A 27 -6.56 -16.67 9.16
N GLU A 28 -5.90 -17.79 9.44
CA GLU A 28 -4.47 -17.84 9.76
C GLU A 28 -3.61 -17.43 8.56
N GLU A 29 -3.97 -17.83 7.36
CA GLU A 29 -3.29 -17.46 6.11
C GLU A 29 -3.53 -15.98 5.78
N GLY A 30 -4.74 -15.46 5.98
CA GLY A 30 -5.03 -14.03 5.86
C GLY A 30 -4.27 -13.19 6.89
N GLU A 31 -4.19 -13.65 8.14
CA GLU A 31 -3.50 -12.94 9.22
C GLU A 31 -1.98 -12.97 9.03
N THR A 32 -1.40 -14.10 8.58
CA THR A 32 0.04 -14.22 8.28
C THR A 32 0.42 -13.45 7.01
N ARG A 33 -0.43 -13.43 5.98
CA ARG A 33 -0.21 -12.65 4.76
C ARG A 33 -0.35 -11.14 5.02
N ASN A 34 -1.30 -10.73 5.86
CA ASN A 34 -1.41 -9.35 6.35
C ASN A 34 -0.20 -8.95 7.18
N LYS A 35 0.30 -9.83 8.07
CA LYS A 35 1.55 -9.58 8.82
C LYS A 35 2.76 -9.46 7.90
N ARG A 36 2.89 -10.31 6.87
CA ARG A 36 3.97 -10.24 5.87
C ARG A 36 3.88 -8.97 4.99
N GLN A 37 2.69 -8.57 4.55
CA GLN A 37 2.49 -7.32 3.81
C GLN A 37 2.74 -6.09 4.70
N ALA A 38 2.31 -6.13 5.97
CA ALA A 38 2.61 -5.09 6.95
C ALA A 38 4.11 -5.02 7.29
N GLN A 39 4.86 -6.12 7.14
CA GLN A 39 6.31 -6.15 7.38
C GLN A 39 7.11 -5.48 6.25
N ILE A 40 6.56 -5.41 5.03
CA ILE A 40 7.17 -4.67 3.91
C ILE A 40 6.82 -3.17 4.01
N LEU A 41 5.65 -2.85 4.55
CA LEU A 41 5.22 -1.47 4.77
C LEU A 41 5.88 -0.90 6.02
N LEU A 42 6.29 0.36 5.97
CA LEU A 42 6.72 1.05 7.18
C LEU A 42 5.53 1.13 8.17
N PRO A 43 5.79 1.37 9.47
CA PRO A 43 4.73 1.69 10.42
C PRO A 43 3.82 2.79 9.89
N ILE A 44 2.51 2.69 10.09
CA ILE A 44 1.54 3.65 9.52
C ILE A 44 1.84 5.12 9.88
N ALA A 45 2.44 5.36 11.05
CA ALA A 45 2.86 6.68 11.50
C ALA A 45 3.90 7.34 10.57
N SER A 46 4.74 6.56 9.89
CA SER A 46 5.72 7.06 8.91
C SER A 46 5.06 7.68 7.67
N TYR A 47 3.78 7.39 7.44
CA TYR A 47 3.01 7.92 6.31
C TYR A 47 2.07 9.06 6.72
N ALA A 48 2.08 9.49 7.99
CA ALA A 48 1.16 10.49 8.51
C ALA A 48 1.23 11.81 7.72
N GLY A 49 0.07 12.28 7.23
CA GLY A 49 -0.05 13.49 6.42
C GLY A 49 0.51 13.38 5.00
N LEU A 50 1.06 12.23 4.60
CA LEU A 50 1.65 12.05 3.27
C LEU A 50 0.58 11.77 2.21
N THR A 51 0.92 12.13 0.98
CA THR A 51 0.17 11.72 -0.20
C THR A 51 0.93 10.58 -0.88
N VAL A 52 0.44 9.35 -0.71
CA VAL A 52 1.10 8.14 -1.20
C VAL A 52 0.55 7.71 -2.55
N THR A 53 1.32 6.93 -3.31
CA THR A 53 0.87 6.39 -4.60
C THR A 53 -0.33 5.46 -4.43
N ALA A 54 -1.14 5.28 -5.49
CA ALA A 54 -2.29 4.39 -5.48
C ALA A 54 -2.00 2.97 -4.97
N PRO A 55 -0.92 2.27 -5.38
CA PRO A 55 -0.61 0.94 -4.86
C PRO A 55 -0.24 0.95 -3.37
N VAL A 56 0.52 1.94 -2.89
CA VAL A 56 0.88 2.07 -1.47
C VAL A 56 -0.35 2.38 -0.62
N PHE A 57 -1.23 3.26 -1.10
CA PHE A 57 -2.50 3.54 -0.43
C PHE A 57 -3.35 2.28 -0.27
N ALA A 58 -3.48 1.48 -1.34
CA ALA A 58 -4.22 0.23 -1.29
C ALA A 58 -3.60 -0.78 -0.32
N ALA A 59 -2.27 -0.88 -0.30
CA ALA A 59 -1.55 -1.76 0.62
C ALA A 59 -1.73 -1.33 2.09
N LEU A 60 -1.70 -0.02 2.38
CA LEU A 60 -1.96 0.51 3.72
C LEU A 60 -3.40 0.28 4.17
N VAL A 61 -4.38 0.45 3.27
CA VAL A 61 -5.78 0.15 3.55
C VAL A 61 -5.98 -1.34 3.81
N ALA A 62 -5.30 -2.22 3.07
CA ALA A 62 -5.37 -3.66 3.28
C ALA A 62 -4.73 -4.09 4.61
N ALA A 63 -3.59 -3.49 4.99
CA ALA A 63 -2.86 -3.87 6.19
C ALA A 63 -3.42 -3.26 7.48
N TYR A 64 -3.78 -1.97 7.46
CA TYR A 64 -4.14 -1.20 8.65
C TYR A 64 -5.61 -0.73 8.68
N GLY A 65 -6.33 -0.91 7.57
CA GLY A 65 -7.73 -0.47 7.43
C GLY A 65 -7.87 1.00 7.06
N ILE A 66 -8.96 1.32 6.36
CA ILE A 66 -9.24 2.67 5.88
C ILE A 66 -9.37 3.70 7.03
N TYR A 67 -9.90 3.27 8.19
CA TYR A 67 -10.06 4.14 9.37
C TYR A 67 -8.71 4.66 9.89
N ALA A 68 -7.70 3.79 9.97
CA ALA A 68 -6.37 4.21 10.41
C ALA A 68 -5.72 5.12 9.35
N VAL A 69 -5.83 4.76 8.08
CA VAL A 69 -5.30 5.55 6.95
C VAL A 69 -5.87 6.97 6.93
N THR A 70 -7.18 7.14 7.13
CA THR A 70 -7.81 8.47 7.17
C THR A 70 -7.49 9.23 8.45
N ARG A 71 -7.42 8.56 9.61
CA ARG A 71 -7.03 9.18 10.89
C ARG A 71 -5.62 9.77 10.84
N TYR A 72 -4.70 9.11 10.15
CA TYR A 72 -3.35 9.61 9.91
C TYR A 72 -3.26 10.60 8.73
N ALA A 73 -4.40 11.07 8.20
CA ALA A 73 -4.48 12.01 7.08
C ALA A 73 -3.68 11.56 5.84
N ILE A 74 -3.55 10.25 5.63
CA ILE A 74 -2.85 9.68 4.48
C ILE A 74 -3.77 9.83 3.27
N ARG A 75 -3.25 10.45 2.21
CA ARG A 75 -4.03 10.73 0.99
C ARG A 75 -3.54 9.85 -0.15
N LYS A 76 -4.46 9.43 -1.03
CA LYS A 76 -4.12 8.82 -2.30
C LYS A 76 -3.72 9.92 -3.28
N ARG A 77 -2.54 9.81 -3.90
CA ARG A 77 -2.15 10.66 -5.03
C ARG A 77 -3.16 10.45 -6.15
N ARG A 78 -3.88 11.51 -6.51
CA ARG A 78 -4.69 11.52 -7.74
C ARG A 78 -3.67 11.40 -8.88
N ILE A 79 -3.73 10.31 -9.65
CA ILE A 79 -2.90 10.14 -10.84
C ILE A 79 -3.44 11.15 -11.85
N VAL A 80 -2.97 12.39 -11.75
CA VAL A 80 -2.86 13.26 -12.91
C VAL A 80 -1.77 12.61 -13.74
N MET A 81 -2.15 12.17 -14.94
CA MET A 81 -1.31 11.59 -15.99
C MET A 81 0.19 11.78 -15.75
N TYR A 82 0.92 10.67 -15.65
CA TYR A 82 2.35 10.54 -15.35
C TYR A 82 3.18 11.63 -16.06
N SER A 83 3.34 12.73 -15.36
CA SER A 83 4.42 13.65 -15.60
C SER A 83 5.12 13.63 -14.26
N ASP A 84 6.39 13.24 -14.25
CA ASP A 84 7.25 13.40 -13.07
C ASP A 84 7.54 14.89 -12.78
N SER A 85 6.67 15.77 -13.30
CA SER A 85 6.58 17.20 -13.14
C SER A 85 5.90 17.53 -11.82
N HIS A 86 6.74 17.75 -10.82
CA HIS A 86 6.37 18.29 -9.52
C HIS A 86 7.51 19.15 -8.97
N SER A 87 7.24 19.84 -7.87
CA SER A 87 8.22 20.65 -7.17
C SER A 87 9.34 19.79 -6.58
N CYS A 88 10.60 20.21 -6.74
CA CYS A 88 11.77 19.64 -6.08
C CYS A 88 12.52 20.67 -5.24
N ALA A 89 13.52 20.23 -4.46
CA ALA A 89 14.38 21.10 -3.64
C ALA A 89 13.61 22.09 -2.73
N ASN A 90 12.61 21.61 -1.97
CA ASN A 90 11.74 22.44 -1.13
C ASN A 90 11.01 23.56 -1.92
N ASN A 91 10.47 23.21 -3.09
CA ASN A 91 9.78 24.14 -3.99
C ASN A 91 10.67 25.26 -4.57
N ARG A 92 11.99 25.01 -4.63
CA ARG A 92 12.99 25.89 -5.25
C ARG A 92 13.40 25.43 -6.65
N GLY A 93 12.74 24.40 -7.17
CA GLY A 93 12.96 23.85 -8.49
C GLY A 93 11.76 23.06 -8.96
N TRP A 94 11.77 22.73 -10.24
CA TRP A 94 10.69 21.99 -10.89
C TRP A 94 11.27 20.79 -11.65
N CYS A 95 10.69 19.61 -11.44
CA CYS A 95 11.09 18.41 -12.14
C CYS A 95 10.61 18.48 -13.60
N ARG A 96 11.51 18.30 -14.57
CA ARG A 96 11.21 18.35 -16.01
C ARG A 96 12.08 17.38 -16.79
N GLU A 97 11.66 16.98 -18.00
CA GLU A 97 12.49 16.17 -18.91
C GLU A 97 13.77 16.89 -19.33
N SER A 98 13.75 18.22 -19.36
CA SER A 98 14.91 19.06 -19.63
C SER A 98 14.77 20.40 -18.91
N CYS A 99 15.92 20.95 -18.51
CA CYS A 99 15.99 22.27 -17.89
C CYS A 99 16.16 23.35 -18.94
N PHE A 100 15.63 24.54 -18.66
CA PHE A 100 15.83 25.69 -19.53
C PHE A 100 17.27 26.22 -19.44
N SER A 101 17.66 27.06 -20.40
CA SER A 101 18.99 27.68 -20.45
C SER A 101 19.35 28.55 -19.23
N HIS A 102 18.34 29.05 -18.51
CA HIS A 102 18.49 29.85 -17.28
C HIS A 102 18.37 29.02 -16.00
N GLU A 103 18.37 27.70 -16.13
CA GLU A 103 18.30 26.76 -15.02
C GLU A 103 19.52 25.81 -15.08
N TYR A 104 19.83 25.18 -13.95
CA TYR A 104 20.78 24.09 -13.87
C TYR A 104 20.10 22.82 -13.36
N THR A 105 20.66 21.67 -13.75
CA THR A 105 20.23 20.36 -13.26
C THR A 105 20.78 20.11 -11.86
N ASP A 106 19.89 20.08 -10.87
CA ASP A 106 20.22 19.68 -9.50
C ASP A 106 20.22 18.15 -9.40
N TRP A 107 21.41 17.55 -9.55
CA TRP A 107 21.61 16.11 -9.49
C TRP A 107 21.25 15.50 -8.14
N ALA A 108 21.36 16.25 -7.03
CA ALA A 108 21.05 15.74 -5.71
C ALA A 108 19.55 15.49 -5.52
N ASN A 109 18.72 16.30 -6.18
CA ASN A 109 17.25 16.15 -6.14
C ASN A 109 16.70 15.37 -7.34
N THR A 110 17.46 15.26 -8.43
CA THR A 110 17.08 14.44 -9.59
C THR A 110 16.89 12.98 -9.19
N PHE A 111 17.90 12.38 -8.55
CA PHE A 111 17.85 10.97 -8.14
C PHE A 111 17.08 10.81 -6.83
N GLY A 112 15.79 10.51 -6.92
CA GLY A 112 14.95 10.15 -5.78
C GLY A 112 13.75 11.07 -5.54
N VAL A 113 13.79 12.32 -6.03
CA VAL A 113 12.62 13.23 -5.98
C VAL A 113 11.91 13.26 -7.32
N CYS A 114 12.64 13.45 -8.43
CA CYS A 114 12.06 13.68 -9.74
C CYS A 114 11.86 12.43 -10.61
N GLY A 115 12.13 11.23 -10.09
CA GLY A 115 11.90 9.99 -10.85
C GLY A 115 12.70 9.94 -12.15
N SER A 116 12.03 10.01 -13.30
CA SER A 116 12.65 10.03 -14.64
C SER A 116 13.05 11.43 -15.12
N TYR A 117 12.68 12.49 -14.40
CA TYR A 117 12.91 13.88 -14.76
C TYR A 117 14.11 14.48 -14.00
N PHE A 118 14.64 15.60 -14.51
CA PHE A 118 15.68 16.40 -13.87
C PHE A 118 15.07 17.45 -12.95
N CYS A 119 15.65 17.65 -11.77
CA CYS A 119 15.28 18.78 -10.92
C CYS A 119 15.91 20.06 -11.47
N CYS A 120 15.12 20.91 -12.12
CA CYS A 120 15.60 22.15 -12.71
C CYS A 120 15.48 23.30 -11.71
N ARG A 121 16.63 23.92 -11.39
CA ARG A 121 16.70 25.04 -10.46
C ARG A 121 17.22 26.30 -11.16
N PRO A 122 16.63 27.48 -10.90
CA PRO A 122 17.19 28.72 -11.38
C PRO A 122 18.58 28.96 -10.76
N TYR A 123 19.49 29.55 -11.54
CA TYR A 123 20.80 30.01 -11.06
C TYR A 123 20.68 31.04 -9.93
#